data_AF-A0AAF0TMD9-F1
#
_entry.id   AF-A0AAF0TMD9-F1
#
_cell.length_a   1.000
_cell.length_b   1.000
_cell.length_c   1.000
_cell.angle_alpha   90.00
_cell.angle_beta   90.00
_cell.angle_gamma   90.00
#
_symmetry.space_group_name_H-M   'P 1'
#
loop_
_entity.id
_entity.type
_entity.pdbx_description
1 polymer ?
#
loop_
_entity_poly.entity_id
_entity_poly.type
_entity_poly.pdbx_seq_one_letter_code
_entity_poly.pdbx_strand_id
1 'polypeptide(L)' 'SISTPLIISPDWSAPFEVMCVASGMTLGVMLGKKRYKLFHPIYYTRKILNGAQRNYIVTEQ' A
#
# COMPACT_ATOMS: atom_id res chain seq x y z
N SER A 1 20.74 -12.73 1.93
CA SER A 1 21.12 -11.31 2.08
C SER A 1 19.90 -10.51 2.46
N ILE A 2 19.87 -9.93 3.66
CA ILE A 2 18.78 -9.02 4.07
C ILE A 2 19.04 -7.70 3.36
N SER A 3 18.18 -7.33 2.41
CA SER A 3 18.24 -6.02 1.77
C SER A 3 17.45 -5.05 2.64
N THR A 4 18.15 -4.06 3.21
CA THR A 4 17.48 -2.94 3.87
C THR A 4 16.86 -2.06 2.79
N PRO A 5 15.55 -1.79 2.81
CA PRO A 5 14.95 -0.89 1.85
C PRO A 5 15.61 0.49 2.01
N LEU A 6 16.10 1.04 0.90
CA LEU A 6 16.66 2.39 0.86
C LEU A 6 15.53 3.39 1.16
N ILE A 7 15.53 3.95 2.36
CA ILE A 7 14.54 4.97 2.77
C ILE A 7 15.02 6.31 2.21
N ILE A 8 14.52 6.68 1.04
CA ILE A 8 14.68 8.02 0.48
C ILE A 8 13.68 8.94 1.19
N SER A 9 14.13 10.11 1.65
CA SER A 9 13.23 11.10 2.25
C SER A 9 12.11 11.44 1.27
N PRO A 10 10.83 11.32 1.65
CA PRO A 10 9.74 11.70 0.78
C PRO A 10 9.81 13.21 0.54
N ASP A 11 9.77 13.60 -0.73
CA ASP A 11 9.42 14.96 -1.11
C ASP A 11 8.03 15.26 -0.56
N TRP A 12 7.83 16.34 0.20
CA TRP A 12 6.52 16.68 0.79
C TRP A 12 5.73 17.69 -0.05
N SER A 13 6.30 18.23 -1.13
CA SER A 13 5.70 19.30 -1.93
C SER A 13 4.56 18.84 -2.85
N ALA A 14 4.55 17.54 -3.20
CA ALA A 14 3.52 16.93 -4.05
C ALA A 14 2.61 15.98 -3.26
N PRO A 15 1.36 15.74 -3.71
CA PRO A 15 0.45 14.81 -3.06
C PRO A 15 0.98 13.36 -3.10
N PHE A 16 0.53 12.57 -2.13
CA PHE A 16 0.74 11.13 -2.09
C PHE A 16 -0.49 10.41 -2.64
N GLU A 17 -0.28 9.23 -3.18
CA GLU A 17 -1.32 8.32 -3.62
C GLU A 17 -1.27 7.05 -2.76
N VAL A 18 -2.46 6.54 -2.44
CA VAL A 18 -2.63 5.28 -1.69
C VAL A 18 -3.29 4.27 -2.62
N MET A 19 -2.67 3.11 -2.76
CA MET A 19 -3.24 1.98 -3.49
C MET A 19 -3.49 0.82 -2.52
N CYS A 20 -4.67 0.23 -2.60
CA CYS A 20 -5.05 -0.93 -1.80
C CYS A 20 -5.03 -2.18 -2.68
N VAL A 21 -4.46 -3.26 -2.16
CA VAL A 21 -4.50 -4.58 -2.81
C VAL A 21 -4.99 -5.57 -1.78
N ALA A 22 -6.02 -6.34 -2.11
CA ALA A 22 -6.52 -7.43 -1.28
C ALA A 22 -6.13 -8.77 -1.88
N SER A 23 -5.70 -9.71 -1.03
CA SER A 23 -5.46 -11.11 -1.43
C SER A 23 -5.86 -12.04 -0.29
N GLY A 24 -6.92 -12.82 -0.52
CA GLY A 24 -7.54 -13.67 0.49
C GLY A 24 -7.95 -12.86 1.73
N MET A 25 -7.29 -13.13 2.85
CA MET A 25 -7.56 -12.49 4.15
C MET A 25 -6.57 -11.35 4.47
N THR A 26 -5.73 -10.96 3.51
CA THR A 26 -4.72 -9.91 3.69
C THR A 26 -5.11 -8.67 2.92
N LEU A 27 -5.13 -7.53 3.61
CA LEU A 27 -5.22 -6.20 3.01
C LEU A 27 -3.82 -5.59 2.99
N GLY A 28 -3.31 -5.32 1.80
CA GLY A 28 -2.10 -4.54 1.56
C GLY A 28 -2.46 -3.10 1.21
N VAL A 29 -1.69 -2.15 1.74
CA VAL A 29 -1.76 -0.73 1.42
C VAL A 29 -0.38 -0.26 1.03
N MET A 30 -0.29 0.39 -0.12
CA MET A 30 0.94 0.95 -0.65
C MET A 30 0.77 2.47 -0.72
N LEU A 31 1.62 3.17 0.02
CA LEU A 31 1.75 4.62 -0.06
C LEU A 31 2.85 4.94 -1.07
N GLY A 32 2.56 5.80 -2.01
CA GLY A 32 3.51 6.19 -3.02
C GLY A 32 3.24 7.57 -3.59
N LYS A 33 3.99 7.90 -4.63
CA LYS A 33 3.83 9.14 -5.39
C LYS A 33 3.78 8.85 -6.87
N LYS A 34 2.94 9.59 -7.59
CA LYS A 34 2.94 9.56 -9.05
C LYS A 34 3.95 10.56 -9.58
N ARG A 35 4.96 10.07 -10.30
CA ARG A 35 5.91 10.90 -11.06
C ARG A 35 5.92 10.42 -12.49
N TYR A 36 5.75 11.33 -13.45
CA TYR A 36 5.73 10.99 -14.89
C TYR A 36 4.78 9.84 -15.24
N LYS A 37 3.58 9.82 -14.64
CA LYS A 37 2.56 8.76 -14.76
C LYS A 37 2.94 7.40 -14.14
N LEU A 38 4.12 7.26 -13.53
CA LEU A 38 4.55 6.06 -12.82
C LEU A 38 4.34 6.20 -11.31
N PHE A 39 3.79 5.15 -10.70
CA PHE A 39 3.61 5.08 -9.25
C PHE A 39 4.91 4.60 -8.59
N HIS A 40 5.46 5.41 -7.70
CA HIS A 40 6.69 5.13 -6.97
C HIS A 40 6.35 4.78 -5.52
N PRO A 41 6.51 3.51 -5.08
CA PRO A 41 6.33 3.14 -3.69
C PRO A 41 7.25 3.91 -2.77
N ILE A 42 6.70 4.36 -1.65
CA ILE A 42 7.46 4.90 -0.52
C ILE A 42 7.34 3.96 0.67
N TYR A 43 6.14 3.42 0.90
CA TYR A 43 5.90 2.50 2.01
C TYR A 43 4.87 1.45 1.65
N TYR A 44 5.08 0.23 2.14
CA TYR A 44 4.13 -0.86 2.04
C TYR A 44 3.80 -1.35 3.45
N THR A 45 2.51 -1.46 3.73
CA THR A 45 2.01 -2.12 4.93
C THR A 45 0.99 -3.16 4.55
N ARG A 46 0.90 -4.23 5.34
CA ARG A 46 -0.12 -5.24 5.18
C ARG A 46 -0.72 -5.60 6.52
N LYS A 47 -2.00 -5.95 6.50
CA LYS A 47 -2.73 -6.43 7.67
C LYS A 47 -3.50 -7.68 7.29
N ILE A 48 -3.34 -8.73 8.10
CA ILE A 48 -4.22 -9.90 8.04
C ILE A 48 -5.50 -9.53 8.77
N LEU A 49 -6.64 -9.69 8.10
CA LEU A 49 -7.96 -9.39 8.62
C LEU A 49 -8.42 -10.51 9.57
N ASN A 50 -8.90 -10.10 10.74
CA ASN A 50 -9.54 -10.99 11.70
C ASN A 50 -10.99 -11.33 11.27
N GLY A 51 -11.62 -12.30 11.95
CA GLY A 51 -12.95 -12.79 11.58
C GLY A 51 -14.03 -11.71 11.48
N ALA A 52 -14.00 -10.71 12.37
CA ALA A 52 -14.95 -9.59 12.32
C ALA A 52 -14.68 -8.63 11.15
N GLN A 53 -13.41 -8.46 10.75
CA GLN A 53 -13.00 -7.57 9.66
C GLN A 53 -13.20 -8.19 8.27
N ARG A 54 -13.22 -9.52 8.16
CA ARG A 54 -13.45 -10.22 6.88
C ARG A 54 -14.86 -10.01 6.31
N ASN A 55 -15.84 -9.72 7.17
CA ASN A 55 -17.22 -9.53 6.74
C ASN A 55 -17.47 -8.19 6.02
N TYR A 56 -16.47 -7.30 5.95
CA TYR A 56 -16.54 -6.00 5.29
C TYR A 56 -15.86 -5.98 3.92
N ILE A 57 -15.50 -7.14 3.35
CA ILE A 57 -14.90 -7.19 2.01
C ILE A 57 -15.97 -6.78 1.00
N VAL A 58 -15.82 -5.57 0.45
CA VAL A 58 -16.56 -5.11 -0.73
C VAL A 58 -16.13 -5.99 -1.90
N THR A 59 -17.01 -6.86 -2.36
CA THR A 59 -16.90 -7.51 -3.66
C THR A 59 -17.23 -6.45 -4.71
N GLU A 60 -16.22 -5.90 -5.40
CA GLU A 60 -16.45 -5.45 -6.77
C GLU A 60 -16.78 -6.72 -7.57
N GLN A 61 -18.04 -6.80 -8.02
CA GLN A 61 -18.54 -7.85 -8.90
C GLN A 61 -18.35 -7.43 -10.35
#